data_AF-A0A842XGW5-F1
#
_entry.id   AF-A0A842XGW5-F1
#
_cell.length_a   1.000
_cell.length_b   1.000
_cell.length_c   1.000
_cell.angle_alpha   90.00
_cell.angle_beta   90.00
_cell.angle_gamma   90.00
#
_symmetry.space_group_name_H-M   'P 1'
#
loop_
_entity.id
_entity.type
_entity.pdbx_description
1 polymer ?
#
loop_
_entity_poly.entity_id
_entity_poly.type
_entity_poly.pdbx_seq_one_letter_code
_entity_poly.pdbx_strand_id
1 'polypeptide(L)'
;MQLRELLDEIISKEVYKGVKIQCKIPYDLSVLPEDILERIKTDEHFRAEYKEILAEQLQKLCYEDLEVIEIDPSSNCLEIRYTAYYMGTKQYPEVHLKTLLIYYDDRGVDIRDPAVFERIVEEAKRDLDDKYRHCKEKRLHHFAALFKEVLDQEFGKPK
;
A
#
# COMPACT_ATOMS: atom_id res chain seq x y z
N MET A 1 -7.05 22.22 3.86
CA MET A 1 -5.99 21.23 4.09
C MET A 1 -4.65 21.81 3.64
N GLN A 2 -3.53 21.54 4.32
CA GLN A 2 -2.23 22.04 3.83
C GLN A 2 -1.84 21.28 2.55
N LEU A 3 -1.21 21.94 1.57
CA LEU A 3 -0.80 21.34 0.29
C LEU A 3 -0.06 20.01 0.50
N ARG A 4 0.84 19.96 1.49
CA ARG A 4 1.58 18.75 1.85
C ARG A 4 0.66 17.58 2.22
N GLU A 5 -0.32 17.80 3.09
CA GLU A 5 -1.25 16.77 3.57
C GLU A 5 -2.12 16.25 2.41
N LEU A 6 -2.56 17.16 1.54
CA LEU A 6 -3.34 16.84 0.34
C LEU A 6 -2.59 15.90 -0.61
N LEU A 7 -1.34 16.24 -0.94
CA LEU A 7 -0.54 15.42 -1.83
C LEU A 7 -0.12 14.09 -1.17
N ASP A 8 0.12 14.08 0.14
CA ASP A 8 0.42 12.86 0.90
C ASP A 8 -0.77 11.90 0.93
N GLU A 9 -2.00 12.40 1.05
CA GLU A 9 -3.20 11.57 1.00
C GLU A 9 -3.36 10.88 -0.36
N ILE A 10 -3.08 11.58 -1.46
CA ILE A 10 -3.14 11.02 -2.82
C ILE A 10 -2.07 9.97 -3.05
N ILE A 11 -0.82 10.24 -2.67
CA ILE A 11 0.25 9.24 -2.70
C ILE A 11 -0.17 8.03 -1.86
N SER A 12 -0.75 8.27 -0.68
CA SER A 12 -1.10 7.19 0.22
C SER A 12 -2.18 6.27 -0.38
N LYS A 13 -3.26 6.85 -0.91
CA LYS A 13 -4.35 6.10 -1.56
C LYS A 13 -3.86 5.27 -2.75
N GLU A 14 -2.93 5.82 -3.52
CA GLU A 14 -2.57 5.25 -4.80
C GLU A 14 -1.33 4.34 -4.77
N VAL A 15 -0.44 4.55 -3.79
CA VAL A 15 0.75 3.72 -3.56
C VAL A 15 0.49 2.61 -2.54
N TYR A 16 -0.16 2.92 -1.41
CA TYR A 16 -0.52 1.92 -0.41
C TYR A 16 -1.85 1.26 -0.77
N LYS A 17 -1.88 0.64 -1.96
CA LYS A 17 -2.98 -0.26 -2.31
C LYS A 17 -2.78 -1.55 -1.54
N GLY A 18 -3.78 -1.90 -0.75
CA GLY A 18 -3.84 -3.21 -0.11
C GLY A 18 -3.86 -4.29 -1.18
N VAL A 19 -2.86 -5.17 -1.18
CA VAL A 19 -2.84 -6.35 -2.03
C VAL A 19 -3.04 -7.56 -1.14
N LYS A 20 -4.05 -8.39 -1.47
CA LYS A 20 -4.20 -9.69 -0.83
C LYS A 20 -3.04 -10.59 -1.24
N ILE A 21 -2.17 -10.90 -0.30
CA ILE A 21 -1.07 -11.86 -0.47
C ILE A 21 -1.46 -13.14 0.23
N GLN A 22 -1.30 -14.26 -0.47
CA GLN A 22 -1.42 -15.60 0.10
C GLN A 22 -0.02 -16.21 0.21
N CYS A 23 0.34 -16.71 1.39
CA CYS A 23 1.63 -17.34 1.60
C CYS A 23 1.55 -18.49 2.61
N LYS A 24 2.53 -19.39 2.53
CA LYS A 24 2.73 -20.47 3.49
C LYS A 24 3.76 -20.05 4.53
N ILE A 25 3.38 -20.01 5.80
CA ILE A 25 4.25 -19.66 6.92
C ILE A 25 4.47 -20.86 7.83
N PRO A 26 5.67 -21.03 8.41
CA PRO A 26 5.88 -21.98 9.49
C PRO A 26 4.99 -21.64 10.68
N TYR A 27 4.35 -22.65 11.26
CA TYR A 27 3.54 -22.50 12.47
C TYR A 27 3.73 -23.71 13.36
N ASP A 28 4.22 -23.46 14.57
CA ASP A 28 4.50 -24.51 15.52
C ASP A 28 3.20 -25.01 16.15
N LEU A 29 2.66 -26.10 15.61
CA LEU A 29 1.46 -26.75 16.14
C LEU A 29 1.72 -27.48 17.46
N SER A 30 2.97 -27.69 17.87
CA SER A 30 3.30 -28.42 19.10
C SER A 30 2.99 -27.61 20.37
N VAL A 31 2.78 -26.31 20.25
CA VAL A 31 2.33 -25.45 21.37
C VAL A 31 0.85 -25.67 21.69
N LEU A 32 0.09 -26.36 20.82
CA LEU A 32 -1.30 -26.69 21.05
C LEU A 32 -1.42 -27.90 21.99
N PRO A 33 -2.48 -27.98 22.81
CA PRO A 33 -2.78 -29.18 23.57
C PRO A 33 -2.84 -30.43 22.67
N GLU A 34 -2.34 -31.56 23.18
CA GLU A 34 -2.23 -32.82 22.40
C GLU A 34 -3.58 -33.28 21.84
N ASP A 35 -4.66 -33.09 22.58
CA ASP A 35 -6.02 -33.43 22.16
C ASP A 35 -6.50 -32.58 20.96
N ILE A 36 -6.14 -31.30 20.93
CA ILE A 36 -6.43 -30.39 19.82
C ILE A 36 -5.59 -30.77 18.61
N LEU A 37 -4.31 -31.06 18.82
CA LEU A 37 -3.38 -31.45 17.75
C LEU A 37 -3.84 -32.74 17.04
N GLU A 38 -4.25 -33.75 17.79
CA GLU A 38 -4.75 -35.00 17.23
C GLU A 38 -6.06 -34.81 16.45
N ARG A 39 -6.97 -33.97 16.95
CA ARG A 39 -8.20 -33.64 16.22
C ARG A 39 -7.92 -32.87 14.93
N ILE A 40 -6.99 -31.91 14.95
CA ILE A 40 -6.57 -31.21 13.71
C ILE A 40 -6.07 -32.21 12.67
N LYS A 41 -5.32 -33.24 13.06
CA LYS A 41 -4.79 -34.25 12.13
C LYS A 41 -5.86 -35.20 11.59
N THR A 42 -6.83 -35.58 12.41
CA THR A 42 -7.74 -36.71 12.14
C THR A 42 -9.15 -36.31 11.74
N ASP A 43 -9.60 -35.09 12.08
CA ASP A 43 -10.96 -34.60 11.86
C ASP A 43 -10.93 -33.37 10.95
N GLU A 44 -11.34 -33.57 9.68
CA GLU A 44 -11.39 -32.51 8.67
C GLU A 44 -12.40 -31.41 9.01
N HIS A 45 -13.53 -31.77 9.65
CA HIS A 45 -14.56 -30.80 10.04
C HIS A 45 -14.03 -29.92 11.17
N PHE A 46 -13.43 -30.53 12.19
CA PHE A 46 -12.78 -29.79 13.26
C PHE A 46 -11.65 -28.91 12.73
N ARG A 47 -10.83 -29.41 11.80
CA ARG A 47 -9.78 -28.60 11.16
C ARG A 47 -10.36 -27.37 10.47
N ALA A 48 -11.48 -27.50 9.76
CA ALA A 48 -12.14 -26.37 9.11
C ALA A 48 -12.65 -25.33 10.11
N GLU A 49 -13.30 -25.75 11.21
CA GLU A 49 -13.73 -24.84 12.29
C GLU A 49 -12.55 -24.18 12.99
N TYR A 50 -11.47 -24.92 13.21
CA TYR A 50 -10.30 -24.43 13.93
C TYR A 50 -9.54 -23.35 13.14
N LYS A 51 -9.66 -23.31 11.81
CA LYS A 51 -9.11 -22.22 10.98
C LYS A 51 -9.65 -20.85 11.38
N GLU A 52 -10.95 -20.76 11.62
CA GLU A 52 -11.60 -19.51 12.03
C GLU A 52 -11.13 -19.06 13.42
N ILE A 53 -11.06 -19.99 14.37
CA ILE A 53 -10.56 -19.71 15.73
C ILE A 53 -9.12 -19.18 15.67
N LEU A 54 -8.28 -19.83 14.86
CA LEU A 54 -6.88 -19.44 14.71
C LEU A 54 -6.74 -18.08 14.00
N ALA A 55 -7.58 -17.82 12.99
CA ALA A 55 -7.64 -16.53 12.32
C ALA A 55 -7.99 -15.40 13.31
N GLU A 56 -9.03 -15.57 14.14
CA GLU A 56 -9.40 -14.57 15.16
C GLU A 56 -8.27 -14.30 16.18
N GLN A 57 -7.54 -15.34 16.58
CA GLN A 57 -6.39 -15.19 17.48
C GLN A 57 -5.26 -14.39 16.84
N LEU A 58 -4.94 -14.70 15.58
CA LEU A 58 -3.90 -13.99 14.83
C LEU A 58 -4.30 -12.54 14.51
N GLN A 59 -5.59 -12.28 14.23
CA GLN A 59 -6.11 -10.94 14.02
C GLN A 59 -5.94 -10.04 15.26
N LYS A 60 -6.15 -10.59 16.47
CA LYS A 60 -5.91 -9.88 17.74
C LYS A 60 -4.44 -9.51 17.97
N LEU A 61 -3.51 -10.14 17.26
CA LEU A 61 -2.05 -9.93 17.38
C LEU A 61 -1.49 -8.93 16.35
N CYS A 62 -2.34 -8.06 15.79
CA CYS A 62 -2.04 -6.98 14.82
C CYS A 62 -2.15 -7.32 13.32
N TYR A 63 -2.93 -8.34 12.95
CA TYR A 63 -3.23 -8.64 11.54
C TYR A 63 -4.73 -8.55 11.27
N GLU A 64 -5.29 -7.34 11.26
CA GLU A 64 -6.75 -7.09 11.26
C GLU A 64 -7.54 -7.83 10.17
N ASP A 65 -6.89 -8.20 9.06
CA ASP A 65 -7.53 -8.81 7.91
C ASP A 65 -6.94 -10.19 7.52
N LEU A 66 -6.19 -10.83 8.43
CA LEU A 66 -5.59 -12.14 8.18
C LEU A 66 -6.66 -13.25 8.17
N GLU A 67 -6.64 -14.04 7.10
CA GLU A 67 -7.42 -15.25 6.87
C GLU A 67 -6.48 -16.47 7.00
N VAL A 68 -6.88 -17.52 7.71
CA VAL A 68 -6.20 -18.83 7.67
C VAL A 68 -6.88 -19.69 6.61
N ILE A 69 -6.19 -19.92 5.50
CA ILE A 69 -6.70 -20.67 4.34
C ILE A 69 -6.61 -22.18 4.60
N GLU A 70 -5.47 -22.64 5.12
CA GLU A 70 -5.21 -24.05 5.37
C GLU A 70 -4.28 -24.26 6.56
N ILE A 71 -4.51 -25.34 7.31
CA ILE A 71 -3.58 -25.83 8.34
C ILE A 71 -2.98 -27.13 7.81
N ASP A 72 -1.66 -27.13 7.58
CA ASP A 72 -0.92 -28.31 7.14
C ASP A 72 -0.12 -28.90 8.32
N PRO A 73 -0.69 -29.89 9.03
CA PRO A 73 -0.03 -30.51 10.17
C PRO A 73 1.15 -31.41 9.77
N SER A 74 1.27 -31.78 8.50
CA SER A 74 2.38 -32.64 8.03
C SER A 74 3.68 -31.85 7.89
N SER A 75 3.56 -30.56 7.52
CA SER A 75 4.70 -29.66 7.35
C SER A 75 4.78 -28.56 8.40
N ASN A 76 3.93 -28.61 9.44
CA ASN A 76 3.83 -27.58 10.49
C ASN A 76 3.76 -26.17 9.90
N CYS A 77 2.81 -25.97 8.99
CA CYS A 77 2.65 -24.71 8.29
C CYS A 77 1.18 -24.28 8.25
N LEU A 78 0.99 -22.97 8.20
CA LEU A 78 -0.28 -22.36 7.83
C LEU A 78 -0.17 -21.81 6.42
N GLU A 79 -1.22 -22.00 5.63
CA GLU A 79 -1.46 -21.14 4.49
C GLU A 79 -2.34 -20.00 4.96
N ILE A 80 -1.83 -18.77 4.86
CA ILE A 80 -2.54 -17.56 5.30
C ILE A 80 -2.74 -16.64 4.11
N ARG A 81 -3.74 -15.76 4.24
CA ARG A 81 -3.93 -14.62 3.35
C ARG A 81 -4.08 -13.36 4.18
N TYR A 82 -3.39 -12.30 3.82
CA TYR A 82 -3.50 -11.00 4.49
C TYR A 82 -3.27 -9.87 3.48
N THR A 83 -3.71 -8.66 3.82
CA THR A 83 -3.44 -7.46 3.02
C THR A 83 -2.07 -6.95 3.37
N ALA A 84 -1.15 -7.07 2.43
CA ALA A 84 0.10 -6.35 2.49
C ALA A 84 -0.08 -4.97 1.85
N TYR A 85 0.40 -3.94 2.53
CA TYR A 85 0.51 -2.60 1.95
C TYR A 85 1.86 -2.48 1.25
N TYR A 86 1.85 -2.16 -0.05
CA TYR A 86 3.10 -1.89 -0.76
C TYR A 86 3.75 -0.65 -0.17
N MET A 87 4.82 -0.84 0.62
CA MET A 87 5.60 0.27 1.13
C MET A 87 6.41 0.88 -0.01
N GLY A 88 5.99 2.08 -0.40
CA GLY A 88 6.78 2.84 -1.33
C GLY A 88 8.20 3.16 -0.80
N THR A 89 9.25 2.75 -1.51
CA THR A 89 10.62 3.30 -1.37
C THR A 89 10.77 4.77 -1.79
N LYS A 90 11.80 5.49 -1.34
CA LYS A 90 12.04 6.92 -1.67
C LYS A 90 12.55 7.19 -3.11
N GLN A 91 12.51 6.21 -4.02
CA GLN A 91 13.01 6.32 -5.41
C GLN A 91 11.95 6.76 -6.43
N TYR A 92 10.77 7.23 -6.02
CA TYR A 92 9.66 7.37 -6.94
C TYR A 92 9.35 8.78 -7.44
N PRO A 93 8.97 8.91 -8.73
CA PRO A 93 8.63 10.17 -9.38
C PRO A 93 7.57 11.02 -8.66
N GLU A 94 6.58 10.40 -8.02
CA GLU A 94 5.50 11.12 -7.32
C GLU A 94 5.96 11.86 -6.06
N VAL A 95 6.95 11.30 -5.35
CA VAL A 95 7.52 11.95 -4.16
C VAL A 95 8.38 13.14 -4.59
N HIS A 96 9.11 12.99 -5.70
CA HIS A 96 9.89 14.08 -6.29
C HIS A 96 8.98 15.21 -6.78
N LEU A 97 7.94 14.88 -7.55
CA LEU A 97 6.96 15.85 -8.02
C LEU A 97 6.27 16.59 -6.86
N LYS A 98 5.85 15.87 -5.81
CA LYS A 98 5.31 16.50 -4.59
C LYS A 98 6.29 17.50 -3.99
N THR A 99 7.56 17.12 -3.89
CA THR A 99 8.61 17.96 -3.29
C THR A 99 8.80 19.25 -4.08
N LEU A 100 8.84 19.17 -5.42
CA LEU A 100 8.93 20.35 -6.27
C LEU A 100 7.69 21.25 -6.14
N LEU A 101 6.49 20.67 -6.13
CA LEU A 101 5.25 21.44 -5.97
C LEU A 101 5.23 22.23 -4.65
N ILE A 102 5.60 21.58 -3.53
CA ILE A 102 5.72 22.26 -2.23
C ILE A 102 6.80 23.33 -2.27
N TYR A 103 7.96 23.04 -2.86
CA TYR A 103 9.07 23.98 -2.96
C TYR A 103 8.70 25.27 -3.72
N TYR A 104 7.96 25.15 -4.83
CA TYR A 104 7.51 26.30 -5.61
C TYR A 104 6.39 27.07 -4.90
N ASP A 105 5.43 26.37 -4.29
CA ASP A 105 4.37 26.99 -3.49
C ASP A 105 4.91 27.78 -2.28
N ASP A 106 5.88 27.21 -1.55
CA ASP A 106 6.57 27.87 -0.42
C ASP A 106 7.31 29.16 -0.84
N ARG A 107 7.62 29.30 -2.14
CA ARG A 107 8.24 30.50 -2.73
C ARG A 107 7.23 31.49 -3.31
N GLY A 108 5.94 31.25 -3.12
CA GLY A 108 4.86 32.08 -3.64
C GLY A 108 4.65 31.96 -5.15
N VAL A 109 5.15 30.90 -5.77
CA VAL A 109 4.86 30.60 -7.18
C VAL A 109 3.48 29.95 -7.26
N ASP A 110 2.60 30.47 -8.13
CA ASP A 110 1.26 29.91 -8.29
C ASP A 110 1.31 28.59 -9.06
N ILE A 111 1.44 27.48 -8.32
CA ILE A 111 1.47 26.12 -8.88
C ILE A 111 0.14 25.70 -9.52
N ARG A 112 -0.93 26.49 -9.39
CA ARG A 112 -2.24 26.22 -10.03
C ARG A 112 -2.29 26.77 -11.45
N ASP A 113 -1.37 27.68 -11.80
CA ASP A 113 -1.23 28.11 -13.19
C ASP A 113 -0.86 26.89 -14.04
N PRO A 114 -1.63 26.57 -15.10
CA PRO A 114 -1.38 25.36 -15.90
C PRO A 114 0.00 25.31 -16.53
N ALA A 115 0.56 26.46 -16.93
CA ALA A 115 1.89 26.53 -17.54
C ALA A 115 2.98 26.38 -16.48
N VAL A 116 2.78 26.91 -15.28
CA VAL A 116 3.69 26.69 -14.13
C VAL A 116 3.69 25.22 -13.73
N PHE A 117 2.51 24.61 -13.56
CA PHE A 117 2.39 23.21 -13.18
C PHE A 117 3.08 22.30 -14.19
N GLU A 118 2.82 22.49 -15.49
CA GLU A 118 3.44 21.70 -16.56
C GLU A 118 4.96 21.83 -16.57
N ARG A 119 5.48 23.05 -16.32
CA ARG A 119 6.93 23.26 -16.20
C ARG A 119 7.54 22.48 -15.04
N ILE A 120 6.85 22.40 -13.90
CA ILE A 120 7.31 21.63 -12.73
C ILE A 120 7.29 20.12 -13.04
N VAL A 121 6.29 19.64 -13.76
CA VAL A 121 6.23 18.22 -14.21
C VAL A 121 7.37 17.90 -15.17
N GLU A 122 7.68 18.78 -16.12
CA GLU A 122 8.80 18.60 -17.04
C GLU A 122 10.16 18.68 -16.33
N GLU A 123 10.29 19.48 -15.28
CA GLU A 123 11.46 19.47 -14.39
C GLU A 123 11.60 18.11 -13.70
N ALA A 124 10.55 17.62 -13.06
CA ALA A 124 10.54 16.29 -12.45
C ALA A 124 10.88 15.17 -13.45
N LYS A 125 10.46 15.30 -14.71
CA LYS A 125 10.74 14.34 -15.79
C LYS A 125 12.22 14.33 -16.19
N ARG A 126 12.86 15.50 -16.23
CA ARG A 126 14.30 15.63 -16.54
C ARG A 126 15.17 15.02 -15.45
N ASP A 127 14.71 15.08 -14.21
CA ASP A 127 15.41 14.53 -13.04
C ASP A 127 15.28 12.99 -12.93
N LEU A 128 14.51 12.35 -13.81
CA LEU A 128 14.39 10.90 -13.82
C LEU A 128 15.67 10.23 -14.33
N ASP A 129 16.22 9.35 -13.50
CA ASP A 129 17.31 8.45 -13.88
C ASP A 129 16.88 7.45 -14.98
N ASP A 130 17.81 7.10 -15.87
CA ASP A 130 17.59 6.35 -17.12
C ASP A 130 17.10 4.92 -16.88
N LYS A 131 17.44 4.33 -15.72
CA LYS A 131 16.98 2.99 -15.37
C LYS A 131 15.45 2.97 -15.22
N TYR A 132 14.79 2.16 -16.06
CA TYR A 132 13.32 2.07 -16.16
C TYR A 132 12.61 3.40 -16.43
N ARG A 133 13.27 4.33 -17.14
CA ARG A 133 12.78 5.68 -17.43
C ARG A 133 11.33 5.72 -17.93
N HIS A 134 10.99 4.90 -18.92
CA HIS A 134 9.63 4.84 -19.45
C HIS A 134 8.56 4.46 -18.39
N CYS A 135 8.88 3.55 -17.46
CA CYS A 135 7.96 3.21 -16.37
C CYS A 135 7.84 4.36 -15.36
N LYS A 136 8.95 5.04 -15.06
CA LYS A 136 8.98 6.22 -14.19
C LYS A 136 8.21 7.39 -14.79
N GLU A 137 8.35 7.65 -16.09
CA GLU A 137 7.62 8.70 -16.81
C GLU A 137 6.11 8.42 -16.79
N LYS A 138 5.68 7.17 -17.05
CA LYS A 138 4.25 6.79 -16.93
C LYS A 138 3.71 7.04 -15.53
N ARG A 139 4.48 6.67 -14.50
CA ARG A 139 4.10 6.90 -13.09
C ARG A 139 4.05 8.39 -12.77
N LEU A 140 5.03 9.16 -13.23
CA LEU A 140 5.06 10.62 -13.07
C LEU A 140 3.82 11.28 -13.68
N HIS A 141 3.49 10.95 -14.92
CA HIS A 141 2.32 11.50 -15.61
C HIS A 141 1.01 11.13 -14.90
N HIS A 142 0.91 9.90 -14.38
CA HIS A 142 -0.25 9.48 -13.60
C HIS A 142 -0.43 10.33 -12.34
N PHE A 143 0.62 10.51 -11.54
CA PHE A 143 0.54 11.33 -10.32
C PHE A 143 0.40 12.83 -10.62
N ALA A 144 0.98 13.32 -11.71
CA ALA A 144 0.77 14.70 -12.16
C ALA A 144 -0.72 14.98 -12.46
N ALA A 145 -1.40 14.04 -13.12
CA ALA A 145 -2.84 14.15 -13.38
C ALA A 145 -3.65 14.15 -12.07
N LEU A 146 -3.36 13.23 -11.15
CA LEU A 146 -4.05 13.12 -9.86
C LEU A 146 -3.85 14.37 -8.99
N PHE A 147 -2.61 14.87 -8.89
CA PHE A 147 -2.32 16.09 -8.13
C PHE A 147 -3.02 17.31 -8.74
N LYS A 148 -3.03 17.44 -10.06
CA LYS A 148 -3.71 18.54 -10.74
C LYS A 148 -5.21 18.53 -10.47
N GLU A 149 -5.86 17.38 -10.64
CA GLU A 149 -7.29 17.22 -10.38
C GLU A 149 -7.66 17.65 -8.96
N VAL A 150 -6.85 17.25 -8.00
CA VAL A 150 -7.10 17.51 -6.57
C VAL A 150 -6.85 18.98 -6.21
N LEU A 151 -5.83 19.61 -6.81
CA LEU A 151 -5.60 21.05 -6.68
C LEU A 151 -6.77 21.87 -7.26
N ASP A 152 -7.28 21.46 -8.42
CA ASP A 152 -8.43 22.09 -9.06
C ASP A 152 -9.71 21.93 -8.21
N GLN A 153 -9.90 20.79 -7.53
CA GLN A 153 -11.05 20.54 -6.67
C GLN A 153 -11.02 21.32 -5.35
N GLU A 154 -9.88 21.32 -4.65
CA GLU A 154 -9.76 21.95 -3.33
C GLU A 154 -9.61 23.47 -3.41
N PHE A 155 -8.97 23.98 -4.47
CA PHE A 155 -8.60 25.39 -4.59
C PHE A 155 -9.18 26.10 -5.83
N GLY A 156 -9.89 25.39 -6.70
CA GLY A 156 -10.47 25.94 -7.94
C GLY A 156 -11.91 26.43 -7.83
N LYS A 157 -12.55 26.43 -6.65
CA LYS A 157 -13.85 27.09 -6.49
C LYS A 157 -13.66 28.61 -6.44
N PRO A 158 -14.36 29.40 -7.28
CA PRO A 158 -14.37 30.85 -7.14
C PRO A 158 -15.03 31.23 -5.80
N LYS A 159 -14.46 32.23 -5.12
CA LYS A 159 -15.17 33.00 -4.09
C LYS A 159 -16.28 33.82 -4.72
#